data_AF-A0A6N0BPA7-F1
#
_entry.id   AF-A0A6N0BPA7-F1
#
_cell.length_a   1.000
_cell.length_b   1.000
_cell.length_c   1.000
_cell.angle_alpha   90.00
_cell.angle_beta   90.00
_cell.angle_gamma   90.00
#
_symmetry.space_group_name_H-M   'P 1'
#
loop_
_entity.id
_entity.type
_entity.pdbx_description
1 polymer ?
#
loop_
_entity_poly.entity_id
_entity_poly.type
_entity_poly.pdbx_seq_one_letter_code
_entity_poly.pdbx_strand_id
1 'polypeptide(L)'
;MPDIDISITGNRFADIIFRYPCAQKVLMVTDSSLSFGTDGFGLSEFVGIVRAAGHTVTTAHRSGSGPNLSIPGAYNFATASPAVTTANYDQIWLFGFSSTPLTAAEQTRMAQFMAAGGGVFATGDHETIGSGMGTSIPRVRGMRNWATIPMVNPSRHDTVIDPGADGIKQFNDQADATPQRIYPVFFSNGGPDNVAGSWSVHPVLRHSSGAVDHLPDHPHESECLAPAPVAGVFAGIEEWPAPVGGGARVGAQIAVVSVSAGRFIVDTLKPPVRPRCFGAISAYDGDPARVGRVVCDATWHHFVNINLNGSGAGIDPGTGLPRTGLYAAGTPTPEYMKIRAYYLNTVRWLAPIGRRTCWPFVIATLARFDFEMQEFRLPLPHPCPWDPLLRIGLLAEEIVNRQWGPGMLADVVDDMLTTSEASPALGQMLKGQRAPQSAEQDKRSDPSLLPLQDLRRVILGSVVNTIAHKLPEDDEKLAAILKRSSDKLSRELVLEGVGAAQQAIDEYLQQALKQTAALAKAIQKKK
;
A
#
# COMPACT_ATOMS: atom_id res chain seq x y z
N MET A 1 -7.00 15.97 11.18
CA MET A 1 -6.19 14.80 10.83
C MET A 1 -6.65 13.64 11.72
N PRO A 2 -7.51 12.73 11.26
CA PRO A 2 -7.75 11.46 11.96
C PRO A 2 -6.87 10.41 11.25
N ASP A 3 -5.94 9.66 11.81
CA ASP A 3 -5.78 9.12 13.14
C ASP A 3 -4.29 9.08 13.42
N ILE A 4 -3.83 10.12 14.12
CA ILE A 4 -2.58 10.02 14.83
C ILE A 4 -2.93 9.15 16.04
N ASP A 5 -2.36 7.93 16.07
CA ASP A 5 -2.46 7.03 17.21
C ASP A 5 -2.18 7.79 18.52
N ILE A 6 -2.83 7.37 19.61
CA ILE A 6 -2.76 8.02 20.93
C ILE A 6 -1.29 8.18 21.39
N SER A 7 -0.40 7.31 20.88
CA SER A 7 1.04 7.30 21.12
C SER A 7 1.81 8.52 20.63
N ILE A 8 1.28 9.31 19.68
CA ILE A 8 1.93 10.51 19.13
C ILE A 8 1.23 11.80 19.59
N THR A 9 0.04 11.69 20.19
CA THR A 9 -0.73 12.85 20.65
C THR A 9 0.01 13.56 21.78
N GLY A 10 0.32 14.85 21.60
CA GLY A 10 1.10 15.63 22.57
C GLY A 10 2.61 15.68 22.31
N ASN A 11 3.13 14.97 21.29
CA ASN A 11 4.50 15.16 20.82
C ASN A 11 4.57 16.38 19.88
N ARG A 12 5.07 17.51 20.41
CA ARG A 12 5.23 18.76 19.64
C ARG A 12 6.06 18.62 18.36
N PHE A 13 7.04 17.70 18.33
CA PHE A 13 7.86 17.48 17.13
C PHE A 13 7.07 16.74 16.07
N ALA A 14 6.22 15.79 16.46
CA ALA A 14 5.33 15.11 15.52
C ALA A 14 4.34 16.09 14.87
N ASP A 15 3.77 17.02 15.64
CA ASP A 15 2.92 18.09 15.10
C ASP A 15 3.66 18.94 14.06
N ILE A 16 4.95 19.21 14.27
CA ILE A 16 5.79 19.95 13.32
C ILE A 16 6.07 19.12 12.06
N ILE A 17 6.42 17.85 12.22
CA ILE A 17 6.74 16.93 11.11
C ILE A 17 5.51 16.74 10.23
N PHE A 18 4.32 16.54 10.82
CA PHE A 18 3.08 16.34 10.08
C PHE A 18 2.52 17.60 9.39
N ARG A 19 3.03 18.80 9.70
CA ARG A 19 2.74 20.02 8.89
C ARG A 19 3.32 19.95 7.47
N TYR A 20 4.28 19.05 7.23
CA TYR A 20 4.95 18.87 5.94
C TYR A 20 4.74 17.44 5.43
N PRO A 21 3.49 17.05 5.11
CA PRO A 21 3.17 15.70 4.68
C PRO A 21 3.83 15.38 3.34
N CYS A 22 4.09 14.08 3.11
CA CYS A 22 4.58 13.56 1.83
C CYS A 22 3.44 13.50 0.80
N ALA A 23 2.92 14.68 0.45
CA ALA A 23 1.75 14.85 -0.41
C ALA A 23 2.00 14.19 -1.78
N GLN A 24 0.96 13.51 -2.28
CA GLN A 24 0.95 12.86 -3.59
C GLN A 24 -0.11 13.56 -4.44
N LYS A 25 0.13 13.63 -5.75
CA LYS A 25 -0.83 14.13 -6.73
C LYS A 25 -1.60 12.95 -7.32
N VAL A 26 -2.84 12.79 -6.91
CA VAL A 26 -3.69 11.66 -7.27
C VAL A 26 -4.74 12.14 -8.28
N LEU A 27 -4.74 11.55 -9.47
CA LEU A 27 -5.87 11.67 -10.40
C LEU A 27 -6.85 10.53 -10.13
N MET A 28 -8.10 10.85 -9.79
CA MET A 28 -9.18 9.86 -9.66
C MET A 28 -10.15 10.02 -10.82
N VAL A 29 -10.42 8.92 -11.52
CA VAL A 29 -11.29 8.92 -12.70
C VAL A 29 -12.43 7.92 -12.51
N THR A 30 -13.66 8.39 -12.69
CA THR A 30 -14.87 7.56 -12.75
C THR A 30 -15.51 7.62 -14.14
N ASP A 31 -16.45 6.71 -14.40
CA ASP A 31 -17.36 6.79 -15.54
C ASP A 31 -18.78 6.28 -15.21
N SER A 32 -19.70 6.45 -16.17
CA SER A 32 -21.10 6.04 -16.10
C SER A 32 -21.82 6.51 -14.82
N SER A 33 -22.15 5.59 -13.90
CA SER A 33 -22.99 5.84 -12.73
C SER A 33 -22.20 6.20 -11.46
N LEU A 34 -20.87 6.16 -11.52
CA LEU A 34 -20.01 6.48 -10.39
C LEU A 34 -19.68 7.98 -10.38
N SER A 35 -19.73 8.60 -9.21
CA SER A 35 -19.53 10.05 -9.07
C SER A 35 -18.60 10.40 -7.91
N PHE A 36 -18.25 11.68 -7.76
CA PHE A 36 -17.56 12.21 -6.58
C PHE A 36 -18.53 12.97 -5.65
N GLY A 37 -19.82 12.67 -5.76
CA GLY A 37 -20.89 13.20 -4.93
C GLY A 37 -21.07 12.43 -3.61
N THR A 38 -22.11 12.84 -2.88
CA THR A 38 -22.53 12.27 -1.59
C THR A 38 -23.63 11.22 -1.74
N ASP A 39 -24.02 10.89 -2.96
CA ASP A 39 -24.96 9.81 -3.26
C ASP A 39 -24.33 8.44 -3.01
N GLY A 40 -25.13 7.37 -3.06
CA GLY A 40 -24.67 6.03 -2.68
C GLY A 40 -23.51 5.49 -3.52
N PHE A 41 -23.51 5.78 -4.83
CA PHE A 41 -22.40 5.44 -5.74
C PHE A 41 -21.38 6.58 -5.89
N GLY A 42 -21.46 7.58 -5.02
CA GLY A 42 -20.47 8.63 -4.87
C GLY A 42 -19.24 8.16 -4.09
N LEU A 43 -18.11 8.81 -4.34
CA LEU A 43 -16.81 8.55 -3.70
C LEU A 43 -16.39 9.65 -2.71
N SER A 44 -17.31 10.52 -2.26
CA SER A 44 -16.96 11.69 -1.44
C SER A 44 -16.27 11.32 -0.12
N GLU A 45 -16.68 10.23 0.52
CA GLU A 45 -16.07 9.75 1.78
C GLU A 45 -14.60 9.39 1.56
N PHE A 46 -14.33 8.53 0.57
CA PHE A 46 -12.98 8.12 0.18
C PHE A 46 -12.10 9.31 -0.23
N VAL A 47 -12.62 10.20 -1.08
CA VAL A 47 -11.90 11.42 -1.49
C VAL A 47 -11.60 12.31 -0.28
N GLY A 48 -12.54 12.41 0.67
CA GLY A 48 -12.38 13.12 1.93
C GLY A 48 -11.23 12.57 2.76
N ILE A 49 -11.14 11.24 2.90
CA ILE A 49 -10.05 10.57 3.62
C ILE A 49 -8.69 10.88 3.00
N VAL A 50 -8.56 10.78 1.67
CA VAL A 50 -7.29 11.01 0.96
C VAL A 50 -6.87 12.49 1.04
N ARG A 51 -7.82 13.43 0.89
CA ARG A 51 -7.55 14.87 1.04
C ARG A 51 -7.19 15.24 2.48
N ALA A 52 -7.87 14.68 3.47
CA ALA A 52 -7.61 14.93 4.89
C ALA A 52 -6.21 14.46 5.33
N ALA A 53 -5.64 13.47 4.62
CA ALA A 53 -4.26 13.03 4.80
C ALA A 53 -3.22 13.94 4.10
N GLY A 54 -3.65 15.05 3.47
CA GLY A 54 -2.77 16.05 2.85
C GLY A 54 -2.39 15.76 1.40
N HIS A 55 -3.00 14.77 0.74
CA HIS A 55 -2.77 14.52 -0.68
C HIS A 55 -3.62 15.44 -1.57
N THR A 56 -3.09 15.77 -2.75
CA THR A 56 -3.83 16.54 -3.76
C THR A 56 -4.63 15.57 -4.61
N VAL A 57 -5.96 15.71 -4.61
CA VAL A 57 -6.87 14.85 -5.39
C VAL A 57 -7.54 15.66 -6.50
N THR A 58 -7.21 15.31 -7.74
CA THR A 58 -7.86 15.81 -8.96
C THR A 58 -8.89 14.78 -9.40
N THR A 59 -10.16 15.17 -9.45
CA THR A 59 -11.28 14.29 -9.86
C THR A 59 -11.70 14.57 -11.31
N ALA A 60 -11.99 13.52 -12.07
CA ALA A 60 -12.45 13.62 -13.45
C ALA A 60 -13.47 12.52 -13.78
N HIS A 61 -14.40 12.81 -14.71
CA HIS A 61 -15.42 11.86 -15.15
C HIS A 61 -15.38 11.72 -16.67
N ARG A 62 -15.45 10.50 -17.21
CA ARG A 62 -15.32 10.28 -18.66
C ARG A 62 -16.37 10.98 -19.52
N SER A 63 -17.61 11.05 -19.09
CA SER A 63 -18.67 11.84 -19.76
C SER A 63 -18.71 13.31 -19.32
N GLY A 64 -17.97 13.69 -18.28
CA GLY A 64 -18.02 15.03 -17.69
C GLY A 64 -19.26 15.33 -16.84
N SER A 65 -20.13 14.34 -16.61
CA SER A 65 -21.31 14.48 -15.77
C SER A 65 -21.01 14.06 -14.33
N GLY A 66 -21.26 14.92 -13.36
CA GLY A 66 -21.18 14.58 -11.94
C GLY A 66 -20.78 15.78 -11.07
N PRO A 67 -21.16 15.77 -9.78
CA PRO A 67 -20.73 16.80 -8.84
C PRO A 67 -19.23 16.68 -8.53
N ASN A 68 -18.63 17.78 -8.03
CA ASN A 68 -17.28 17.81 -7.45
C ASN A 68 -16.13 17.38 -8.38
N LEU A 69 -16.25 17.64 -9.69
CA LEU A 69 -15.16 17.42 -10.66
C LEU A 69 -14.12 18.55 -10.59
N SER A 70 -12.84 18.19 -10.45
CA SER A 70 -11.72 19.12 -10.61
C SER A 70 -11.48 19.46 -12.08
N ILE A 71 -11.69 18.50 -12.99
CA ILE A 71 -11.59 18.69 -14.43
C ILE A 71 -13.01 18.67 -15.01
N PRO A 72 -13.53 19.82 -15.50
CA PRO A 72 -14.87 19.89 -16.07
C PRO A 72 -14.92 19.28 -17.48
N GLY A 73 -16.10 18.81 -17.88
CA GLY A 73 -16.34 18.26 -19.21
C GLY A 73 -15.84 16.83 -19.38
N ALA A 74 -16.07 16.27 -20.58
CA ALA A 74 -15.75 14.88 -20.88
C ALA A 74 -14.24 14.62 -20.79
N TYR A 75 -13.84 13.74 -19.88
CA TYR A 75 -12.44 13.43 -19.65
C TYR A 75 -11.89 12.38 -20.63
N ASN A 76 -10.76 12.69 -21.25
CA ASN A 76 -10.03 11.81 -22.15
C ASN A 76 -8.54 11.81 -21.77
N PHE A 77 -7.97 10.65 -21.47
CA PHE A 77 -6.59 10.54 -21.00
C PHE A 77 -5.58 11.12 -22.01
N ALA A 78 -5.81 10.98 -23.31
CA ALA A 78 -4.88 11.39 -24.36
C ALA A 78 -4.82 12.91 -24.54
N THR A 79 -5.93 13.61 -24.32
CA THR A 79 -6.08 15.06 -24.59
C THR A 79 -6.32 15.89 -23.33
N ALA A 80 -6.31 15.27 -22.15
CA ALA A 80 -6.54 15.94 -20.87
C ALA A 80 -5.59 17.13 -20.65
N SER A 81 -6.12 18.16 -20.00
CA SER A 81 -5.35 19.27 -19.43
C SER A 81 -5.74 19.42 -17.96
N PRO A 82 -4.80 19.22 -17.00
CA PRO A 82 -3.39 18.89 -17.19
C PRO A 82 -3.15 17.51 -17.84
N ALA A 83 -2.10 17.41 -18.67
CA ALA A 83 -1.75 16.18 -19.37
C ALA A 83 -1.36 15.05 -18.41
N VAL A 84 -1.74 13.82 -18.77
CA VAL A 84 -1.42 12.61 -18.00
C VAL A 84 0.08 12.31 -18.10
N THR A 85 0.84 12.76 -17.11
CA THR A 85 2.30 12.62 -17.00
C THR A 85 2.71 12.54 -15.54
N THR A 86 3.88 11.96 -15.26
CA THR A 86 4.44 11.87 -13.89
C THR A 86 4.85 13.23 -13.31
N ALA A 87 4.90 14.30 -14.13
CA ALA A 87 5.06 15.66 -13.65
C ALA A 87 3.78 16.21 -12.99
N ASN A 88 2.62 15.88 -13.58
CA ASN A 88 1.31 16.39 -13.16
C ASN A 88 0.64 15.48 -12.11
N TYR A 89 0.84 14.16 -12.21
CA TYR A 89 0.24 13.19 -11.32
C TYR A 89 1.29 12.16 -10.88
N ASP A 90 1.29 11.79 -9.62
CA ASP A 90 2.14 10.72 -9.12
C ASP A 90 1.47 9.35 -9.35
N GLN A 91 0.13 9.33 -9.32
CA GLN A 91 -0.66 8.11 -9.49
C GLN A 91 -2.06 8.40 -10.05
N ILE A 92 -2.68 7.36 -10.62
CA ILE A 92 -4.03 7.40 -11.20
C ILE A 92 -4.88 6.29 -10.59
N TRP A 93 -6.09 6.63 -10.14
CA TRP A 93 -7.07 5.72 -9.57
C TRP A 93 -8.27 5.62 -10.50
N LEU A 94 -8.61 4.40 -10.89
CA LEU A 94 -9.64 4.12 -11.90
C LEU A 94 -10.78 3.36 -11.24
N PHE A 95 -11.94 4.02 -11.19
CA PHE A 95 -13.19 3.46 -10.72
C PHE A 95 -14.07 3.23 -11.94
N GLY A 96 -13.95 2.03 -12.53
CA GLY A 96 -14.62 1.70 -13.78
C GLY A 96 -16.03 1.17 -13.56
N PHE A 97 -16.97 1.69 -14.31
CA PHE A 97 -18.33 1.17 -14.43
C PHE A 97 -18.66 0.77 -15.87
N SER A 98 -18.30 1.59 -16.87
CA SER A 98 -18.57 1.33 -18.28
C SER A 98 -17.78 0.13 -18.85
N SER A 99 -18.37 -0.53 -19.85
CA SER A 99 -17.68 -1.50 -20.71
C SER A 99 -17.10 -0.88 -21.99
N THR A 100 -17.30 0.43 -22.22
CA THR A 100 -16.78 1.11 -23.41
C THR A 100 -15.26 1.25 -23.33
N PRO A 101 -14.50 0.63 -24.26
CA PRO A 101 -13.05 0.59 -24.18
C PRO A 101 -12.40 1.98 -24.33
N LEU A 102 -11.21 2.14 -23.75
CA LEU A 102 -10.36 3.29 -24.03
C LEU A 102 -9.93 3.29 -25.50
N THR A 103 -9.83 4.48 -26.10
CA THR A 103 -9.26 4.63 -27.44
C THR A 103 -7.78 4.26 -27.45
N ALA A 104 -7.22 3.87 -28.60
CA ALA A 104 -5.80 3.52 -28.71
C ALA A 104 -4.85 4.64 -28.22
N ALA A 105 -5.24 5.91 -28.43
CA ALA A 105 -4.50 7.06 -27.94
C ALA A 105 -4.50 7.16 -26.40
N GLU A 106 -5.65 6.90 -25.76
CA GLU A 106 -5.76 6.85 -24.30
C GLU A 106 -4.95 5.69 -23.72
N GLN A 107 -5.02 4.50 -24.34
CA GLN A 107 -4.23 3.34 -23.94
C GLN A 107 -2.72 3.63 -23.99
N THR A 108 -2.27 4.24 -25.09
CA THR A 108 -0.86 4.63 -25.28
C THR A 108 -0.42 5.63 -24.22
N ARG A 109 -1.28 6.62 -23.91
CA ARG A 109 -0.97 7.62 -22.88
C ARG A 109 -0.86 7.01 -21.48
N MET A 110 -1.77 6.10 -21.13
CA MET A 110 -1.70 5.37 -19.85
C MET A 110 -0.46 4.48 -19.78
N ALA A 111 -0.15 3.77 -20.86
CA ALA A 111 1.06 2.96 -20.96
C ALA A 111 2.34 3.79 -20.75
N GLN A 112 2.44 4.95 -21.39
CA GLN A 112 3.56 5.88 -21.20
C GLN A 112 3.65 6.39 -19.76
N PHE A 113 2.53 6.75 -19.13
CA PHE A 113 2.51 7.18 -17.73
C PHE A 113 3.05 6.09 -16.79
N MET A 114 2.59 4.85 -16.97
CA MET A 114 3.05 3.73 -16.16
C MET A 114 4.51 3.36 -16.44
N ALA A 115 4.96 3.41 -17.70
CA ALA A 115 6.35 3.18 -18.07
C ALA A 115 7.30 4.24 -17.49
N ALA A 116 6.81 5.48 -17.30
CA ALA A 116 7.54 6.57 -16.64
C ALA A 116 7.54 6.47 -15.10
N GLY A 117 7.02 5.38 -14.51
CA GLY A 117 7.00 5.16 -13.07
C GLY A 117 5.71 5.57 -12.35
N GLY A 118 4.69 6.04 -13.07
CA GLY A 118 3.41 6.45 -12.48
C GLY A 118 2.59 5.27 -11.98
N GLY A 119 2.13 5.32 -10.72
CA GLY A 119 1.36 4.24 -10.10
C GLY A 119 -0.10 4.21 -10.56
N VAL A 120 -0.70 3.02 -10.60
CA VAL A 120 -2.12 2.85 -10.98
C VAL A 120 -2.87 2.01 -9.94
N PHE A 121 -4.00 2.54 -9.47
CA PHE A 121 -5.05 1.75 -8.83
C PHE A 121 -6.18 1.53 -9.84
N ALA A 122 -6.75 0.33 -9.89
CA ALA A 122 -7.89 0.05 -10.73
C ALA A 122 -8.88 -0.91 -10.08
N THR A 123 -10.16 -0.61 -10.21
CA THR A 123 -11.24 -1.48 -9.78
C THR A 123 -12.41 -1.42 -10.76
N GLY A 124 -13.27 -2.42 -10.69
CA GLY A 124 -14.52 -2.52 -11.43
C GLY A 124 -15.58 -3.09 -10.51
N ASP A 125 -16.56 -3.80 -11.05
CA ASP A 125 -17.43 -4.65 -10.22
C ASP A 125 -17.74 -5.96 -10.96
N HIS A 126 -18.71 -6.74 -10.48
CA HIS A 126 -19.17 -7.94 -11.17
C HIS A 126 -19.46 -7.74 -12.66
N GLU A 127 -19.61 -8.85 -13.37
CA GLU A 127 -19.77 -8.86 -14.82
C GLU A 127 -18.64 -8.12 -15.55
N THR A 128 -18.98 -7.36 -16.60
CA THR A 128 -18.04 -6.55 -17.37
C THR A 128 -17.96 -5.12 -16.85
N ILE A 129 -18.48 -4.84 -15.65
CA ILE A 129 -18.49 -3.50 -15.07
C ILE A 129 -17.05 -3.03 -14.86
N GLY A 130 -16.73 -1.91 -15.49
CA GLY A 130 -15.39 -1.30 -15.49
C GLY A 130 -14.40 -1.89 -16.50
N SER A 131 -14.80 -2.91 -17.27
CA SER A 131 -13.93 -3.51 -18.31
C SER A 131 -13.46 -2.51 -19.37
N GLY A 132 -14.21 -1.42 -19.59
CA GLY A 132 -13.86 -0.37 -20.54
C GLY A 132 -12.50 0.28 -20.24
N MET A 133 -12.26 0.61 -18.97
CA MET A 133 -10.94 1.07 -18.51
C MET A 133 -10.03 -0.10 -18.16
N GLY A 134 -10.55 -1.11 -17.47
CA GLY A 134 -9.77 -2.20 -16.89
C GLY A 134 -9.03 -3.08 -17.89
N THR A 135 -9.68 -3.47 -18.99
CA THR A 135 -9.07 -4.36 -20.00
C THR A 135 -8.11 -3.66 -20.96
N SER A 136 -8.09 -2.32 -20.92
CA SER A 136 -7.40 -1.44 -21.86
C SER A 136 -6.07 -0.88 -21.31
N ILE A 137 -5.62 -1.33 -20.13
CA ILE A 137 -4.45 -0.78 -19.45
C ILE A 137 -3.43 -1.90 -19.16
N PRO A 138 -2.13 -1.67 -19.46
CA PRO A 138 -1.08 -2.65 -19.17
C PRO A 138 -1.13 -3.13 -17.71
N ARG A 139 -0.89 -4.42 -17.48
CA ARG A 139 -0.93 -5.14 -16.20
C ARG A 139 -2.31 -5.23 -15.56
N VAL A 140 -3.02 -4.10 -15.44
CA VAL A 140 -4.40 -4.01 -14.90
C VAL A 140 -5.32 -5.01 -15.59
N ARG A 141 -5.23 -5.12 -16.91
CA ARG A 141 -6.04 -6.05 -17.72
C ARG A 141 -5.89 -7.52 -17.33
N GLY A 142 -4.75 -7.91 -16.75
CA GLY A 142 -4.46 -9.27 -16.31
C GLY A 142 -4.57 -9.47 -14.79
N MET A 143 -4.61 -8.39 -14.00
CA MET A 143 -4.60 -8.43 -12.53
C MET A 143 -5.98 -8.53 -11.88
N ARG A 144 -7.05 -8.45 -12.68
CA ARG A 144 -8.45 -8.62 -12.25
C ARG A 144 -9.22 -9.38 -13.31
N ASN A 145 -10.18 -10.19 -12.89
CA ASN A 145 -11.11 -10.85 -13.79
C ASN A 145 -12.15 -9.81 -14.28
N TRP A 146 -12.16 -9.57 -15.58
CA TRP A 146 -13.08 -8.65 -16.26
C TRP A 146 -14.18 -9.37 -17.04
N ALA A 147 -14.31 -10.69 -16.85
CA ALA A 147 -15.26 -11.53 -17.56
C ALA A 147 -16.66 -11.47 -16.95
N THR A 148 -17.68 -11.73 -17.77
CA THR A 148 -19.07 -11.76 -17.32
C THR A 148 -19.35 -12.92 -16.37
N ILE A 149 -19.63 -12.62 -15.10
CA ILE A 149 -20.26 -13.56 -14.15
C ILE A 149 -21.63 -12.98 -13.77
N PRO A 150 -22.74 -13.52 -14.28
CA PRO A 150 -24.07 -12.97 -14.01
C PRO A 150 -24.50 -13.08 -12.55
N MET A 151 -25.34 -12.15 -12.08
CA MET A 151 -25.84 -12.10 -10.70
C MET A 151 -26.64 -13.34 -10.25
N VAL A 152 -27.23 -14.08 -11.19
CA VAL A 152 -27.94 -15.33 -10.91
C VAL A 152 -27.03 -16.56 -10.94
N ASN A 153 -25.77 -16.41 -11.33
CA ASN A 153 -24.83 -17.52 -11.42
C ASN A 153 -24.40 -17.95 -10.01
N PRO A 154 -24.48 -19.25 -9.65
CA PRO A 154 -23.97 -19.75 -8.37
C PRO A 154 -22.46 -19.62 -8.21
N SER A 155 -21.72 -19.41 -9.30
CA SER A 155 -20.28 -19.17 -9.31
C SER A 155 -19.92 -17.69 -9.23
N ARG A 156 -20.77 -16.85 -8.65
CA ARG A 156 -20.44 -15.45 -8.33
C ARG A 156 -19.79 -15.32 -6.95
N HIS A 157 -19.30 -14.13 -6.62
CA HIS A 157 -18.72 -13.84 -5.32
C HIS A 157 -19.67 -12.97 -4.49
N ASP A 158 -20.12 -13.48 -3.35
CA ASP A 158 -21.00 -12.75 -2.42
C ASP A 158 -20.32 -12.70 -1.05
N THR A 159 -20.11 -11.50 -0.53
CA THR A 159 -19.38 -11.25 0.72
C THR A 159 -20.29 -10.74 1.85
N VAL A 160 -21.58 -10.50 1.56
CA VAL A 160 -22.65 -10.32 2.56
C VAL A 160 -22.95 -11.67 3.22
N ILE A 161 -22.22 -11.99 4.28
CA ILE A 161 -22.24 -13.30 4.96
C ILE A 161 -23.12 -13.30 6.20
N ASP A 162 -23.23 -12.16 6.89
CA ASP A 162 -24.03 -12.00 8.10
C ASP A 162 -25.40 -11.38 7.76
N PRO A 163 -26.46 -11.71 8.52
CA PRO A 163 -27.76 -11.06 8.31
C PRO A 163 -27.76 -9.63 8.88
N GLY A 164 -28.59 -8.77 8.30
CA GLY A 164 -28.89 -7.46 8.88
C GLY A 164 -29.66 -7.54 10.21
N ALA A 165 -30.09 -6.38 10.72
CA ALA A 165 -30.71 -6.26 12.05
C ALA A 165 -32.04 -7.00 12.20
N ASP A 166 -32.74 -7.31 11.10
CA ASP A 166 -33.97 -8.11 11.09
C ASP A 166 -33.73 -9.63 11.14
N GLY A 167 -32.45 -10.06 11.16
CA GLY A 167 -32.06 -11.46 11.15
C GLY A 167 -32.17 -12.14 9.78
N ILE A 168 -32.41 -11.37 8.72
CA ILE A 168 -32.55 -11.82 7.34
C ILE A 168 -31.41 -11.22 6.50
N LYS A 169 -31.00 -11.92 5.44
CA LYS A 169 -30.02 -11.41 4.47
C LYS A 169 -30.72 -10.73 3.30
N GLN A 170 -30.40 -9.47 3.10
CA GLN A 170 -30.93 -8.61 2.05
C GLN A 170 -29.78 -8.04 1.22
N PHE A 171 -30.06 -7.68 -0.03
CA PHE A 171 -29.05 -7.08 -0.92
C PHE A 171 -28.41 -5.85 -0.31
N ASN A 172 -29.21 -5.14 0.46
CA ASN A 172 -28.96 -3.81 0.91
C ASN A 172 -28.26 -3.81 2.29
N ASP A 173 -28.01 -4.99 2.87
CA ASP A 173 -27.20 -5.18 4.09
C ASP A 173 -25.73 -4.80 3.88
N GLN A 174 -25.30 -4.68 2.62
CA GLN A 174 -23.99 -4.09 2.25
C GLN A 174 -23.72 -2.66 2.77
N ALA A 175 -24.76 -2.04 3.35
CA ALA A 175 -24.77 -0.70 3.91
C ALA A 175 -25.00 -0.69 5.43
N ASP A 176 -24.86 -1.83 6.09
CA ASP A 176 -24.89 -1.94 7.54
C ASP A 176 -23.48 -1.79 8.16
N ALA A 177 -23.36 -2.03 9.46
CA ALA A 177 -22.09 -1.90 10.19
C ALA A 177 -21.23 -3.18 10.18
N THR A 178 -21.60 -4.18 9.39
CA THR A 178 -20.98 -5.51 9.32
C THR A 178 -20.12 -5.63 8.06
N PRO A 179 -18.79 -5.46 8.14
CA PRO A 179 -17.92 -5.60 6.99
C PRO A 179 -17.67 -7.07 6.63
N GLN A 180 -17.16 -7.32 5.42
CA GLN A 180 -16.60 -8.63 5.11
C GLN A 180 -15.24 -8.82 5.80
N ARG A 181 -15.04 -10.02 6.33
CA ARG A 181 -13.72 -10.45 6.80
C ARG A 181 -12.87 -10.90 5.63
N ILE A 182 -11.65 -10.40 5.56
CA ILE A 182 -10.65 -10.79 4.57
C ILE A 182 -9.43 -11.42 5.23
N TYR A 183 -8.62 -12.11 4.42
CA TYR A 183 -7.46 -12.88 4.87
C TYR A 183 -6.20 -12.38 4.16
N PRO A 184 -5.44 -11.47 4.81
CA PRO A 184 -4.16 -10.99 4.30
C PRO A 184 -3.15 -12.12 4.09
N VAL A 185 -2.40 -12.07 2.99
CA VAL A 185 -1.30 -12.99 2.74
C VAL A 185 -0.06 -12.50 3.49
N PHE A 186 0.51 -13.39 4.31
CA PHE A 186 1.76 -13.14 5.03
C PHE A 186 2.93 -13.77 4.27
N PHE A 187 4.05 -13.07 4.24
CA PHE A 187 5.32 -13.54 3.68
C PHE A 187 6.46 -13.35 4.68
N SER A 188 7.49 -14.18 4.57
CA SER A 188 8.69 -14.04 5.40
C SER A 188 9.46 -12.79 4.99
N ASN A 189 10.07 -12.09 5.95
CA ASN A 189 11.01 -10.99 5.72
C ASN A 189 12.48 -11.42 5.87
N GLY A 190 12.74 -12.74 5.85
CA GLY A 190 14.06 -13.34 5.98
C GLY A 190 14.52 -13.62 7.42
N GLY A 191 13.62 -13.50 8.41
CA GLY A 191 13.86 -13.94 9.78
C GLY A 191 13.43 -15.40 10.04
N PRO A 192 13.64 -15.94 11.26
CA PRO A 192 13.28 -17.31 11.59
C PRO A 192 11.76 -17.55 11.61
N ASP A 193 11.27 -18.60 10.94
CA ASP A 193 9.83 -18.90 10.76
C ASP A 193 9.00 -18.92 12.06
N ASN A 194 9.61 -19.24 13.20
CA ASN A 194 8.96 -19.33 14.50
C ASN A 194 8.83 -17.99 15.25
N VAL A 195 9.30 -16.88 14.65
CA VAL A 195 9.27 -15.54 15.25
C VAL A 195 8.21 -14.71 14.52
N ALA A 196 7.14 -14.27 15.21
CA ALA A 196 6.07 -13.50 14.57
C ALA A 196 6.58 -12.24 13.81
N GLY A 197 7.61 -11.57 14.33
CA GLY A 197 8.25 -10.42 13.68
C GLY A 197 9.02 -10.74 12.38
N SER A 198 9.23 -12.03 12.06
CA SER A 198 9.80 -12.44 10.78
C SER A 198 8.77 -12.51 9.64
N TRP A 199 7.51 -12.24 9.94
CA TRP A 199 6.42 -12.27 8.96
C TRP A 199 5.90 -10.87 8.72
N SER A 200 5.43 -10.62 7.50
CA SER A 200 4.92 -9.32 7.09
C SER A 200 3.75 -9.50 6.14
N VAL A 201 2.77 -8.60 6.23
CA VAL A 201 1.72 -8.46 5.21
C VAL A 201 2.17 -7.50 4.12
N HIS A 202 1.44 -7.49 3.01
CA HIS A 202 1.66 -6.51 1.96
C HIS A 202 1.58 -5.08 2.55
N PRO A 203 2.44 -4.13 2.14
CA PRO A 203 2.47 -2.78 2.70
C PRO A 203 1.11 -2.07 2.65
N VAL A 204 0.28 -2.37 1.65
CA VAL A 204 -1.08 -1.81 1.51
C VAL A 204 -2.03 -2.22 2.65
N LEU A 205 -1.74 -3.32 3.35
CA LEU A 205 -2.60 -3.89 4.42
C LEU A 205 -2.02 -3.67 5.82
N ARG A 206 -0.98 -2.86 5.97
CA ARG A 206 -0.36 -2.67 7.28
C ARG A 206 -1.23 -1.81 8.21
N HIS A 207 -1.36 -2.21 9.47
CA HIS A 207 -2.02 -1.43 10.51
C HIS A 207 -1.31 -1.62 11.87
N SER A 208 -1.40 -0.64 12.78
CA SER A 208 -0.79 -0.76 14.11
C SER A 208 -1.42 -1.88 14.95
N SER A 209 -2.72 -2.11 14.79
CA SER A 209 -3.46 -3.17 15.46
C SER A 209 -3.39 -4.54 14.74
N GLY A 210 -2.43 -4.75 13.84
CA GLY A 210 -2.28 -5.97 13.04
C GLY A 210 -2.41 -5.72 11.53
N ALA A 211 -3.01 -6.64 10.78
CA ALA A 211 -3.28 -6.40 9.37
C ALA A 211 -4.66 -5.76 9.18
N VAL A 212 -4.84 -5.05 8.07
CA VAL A 212 -6.17 -4.75 7.52
C VAL A 212 -6.78 -6.08 7.11
N ASP A 213 -7.77 -6.52 7.88
CA ASP A 213 -8.43 -7.81 7.80
C ASP A 213 -9.95 -7.69 7.55
N HIS A 214 -10.40 -6.48 7.20
CA HIS A 214 -11.78 -6.18 6.82
C HIS A 214 -11.82 -5.27 5.59
N LEU A 215 -12.85 -5.46 4.77
CA LEU A 215 -13.28 -4.57 3.69
C LEU A 215 -14.81 -4.38 3.80
N PRO A 216 -15.40 -3.35 3.20
CA PRO A 216 -16.85 -3.31 3.05
C PRO A 216 -17.33 -4.53 2.27
N ASP A 217 -18.48 -5.09 2.60
CA ASP A 217 -19.04 -6.23 1.86
C ASP A 217 -19.92 -5.77 0.69
N HIS A 218 -20.20 -6.70 -0.22
CA HIS A 218 -21.08 -6.49 -1.36
C HIS A 218 -21.61 -7.83 -1.87
N PRO A 219 -22.93 -7.94 -2.19
CA PRO A 219 -23.51 -9.21 -2.59
C PRO A 219 -23.13 -9.65 -4.00
N HIS A 220 -22.25 -8.97 -4.75
CA HIS A 220 -21.83 -9.44 -6.08
C HIS A 220 -20.49 -8.84 -6.56
N GLU A 221 -19.37 -9.43 -6.18
CA GLU A 221 -18.04 -8.95 -6.54
C GLU A 221 -17.39 -9.75 -7.69
N SER A 222 -16.29 -9.23 -8.22
CA SER A 222 -15.37 -10.00 -9.08
C SER A 222 -14.19 -10.56 -8.26
N GLU A 223 -13.11 -10.94 -8.94
CA GLU A 223 -11.88 -11.40 -8.31
C GLU A 223 -10.64 -10.74 -8.93
N CYS A 224 -9.61 -10.59 -8.10
CA CYS A 224 -8.26 -10.24 -8.48
C CYS A 224 -7.43 -11.49 -8.79
N LEU A 225 -6.52 -11.34 -9.75
CA LEU A 225 -5.67 -12.40 -10.28
C LEU A 225 -4.20 -12.03 -10.11
N ALA A 226 -3.35 -13.05 -10.04
CA ALA A 226 -1.88 -12.95 -10.04
C ALA A 226 -1.33 -13.69 -11.27
N PRO A 227 -1.43 -13.11 -12.47
CA PRO A 227 -0.97 -13.77 -13.69
C PRO A 227 0.54 -13.99 -13.69
N ALA A 228 0.98 -15.07 -14.34
CA ALA A 228 2.40 -15.34 -14.54
C ALA A 228 3.06 -14.20 -15.34
N PRO A 229 4.23 -13.70 -14.92
CA PRO A 229 4.88 -12.57 -15.58
C PRO A 229 5.63 -13.02 -16.84
N VAL A 230 4.90 -13.25 -17.92
CA VAL A 230 5.46 -13.67 -19.21
C VAL A 230 5.89 -12.47 -20.05
N ALA A 231 6.90 -12.65 -20.89
CA ALA A 231 7.30 -11.62 -21.86
C ALA A 231 6.15 -11.33 -22.83
N GLY A 232 5.91 -10.06 -23.13
CA GLY A 232 4.83 -9.64 -24.01
C GLY A 232 4.71 -8.12 -24.08
N VAL A 233 4.02 -7.63 -25.11
CA VAL A 233 3.82 -6.19 -25.34
C VAL A 233 2.33 -5.90 -25.38
N PHE A 234 1.93 -4.82 -24.72
CA PHE A 234 0.57 -4.27 -24.78
C PHE A 234 0.64 -2.74 -24.81
N ALA A 235 -0.19 -2.11 -25.65
CA ALA A 235 -0.23 -0.66 -25.83
C ALA A 235 1.15 -0.01 -26.06
N GLY A 236 2.05 -0.72 -26.75
CA GLY A 236 3.40 -0.23 -27.10
C GLY A 236 4.45 -0.33 -26.00
N ILE A 237 4.15 -0.93 -24.85
CA ILE A 237 5.13 -1.19 -23.78
C ILE A 237 5.17 -2.66 -23.40
N GLU A 238 6.23 -3.08 -22.73
CA GLU A 238 6.32 -4.42 -22.16
C GLU A 238 5.30 -4.59 -21.01
N GLU A 239 4.50 -5.66 -21.06
CA GLU A 239 3.43 -5.92 -20.08
C GLU A 239 4.03 -6.22 -18.70
N TRP A 240 4.99 -7.15 -18.64
CA TRP A 240 5.67 -7.57 -17.41
C TRP A 240 7.18 -7.39 -17.55
N PRO A 241 7.72 -6.17 -17.45
CA PRO A 241 9.12 -5.90 -17.76
C PRO A 241 10.11 -6.60 -16.82
N ALA A 242 11.29 -6.92 -17.35
CA ALA A 242 12.35 -7.56 -16.59
C ALA A 242 13.01 -6.53 -15.65
N PRO A 243 13.53 -6.97 -14.48
CA PRO A 243 14.26 -6.07 -13.61
C PRO A 243 15.47 -5.43 -14.30
N VAL A 244 15.74 -4.17 -13.97
CA VAL A 244 16.97 -3.46 -14.33
C VAL A 244 18.14 -4.15 -13.62
N GLY A 245 19.17 -4.53 -14.37
CA GLY A 245 20.29 -5.32 -13.84
C GLY A 245 20.11 -6.84 -13.98
N GLY A 246 18.98 -7.31 -14.54
CA GLY A 246 18.72 -8.71 -14.79
C GLY A 246 18.03 -9.43 -13.62
N GLY A 247 17.53 -10.65 -13.89
CA GLY A 247 16.75 -11.44 -12.94
C GLY A 247 15.42 -11.91 -13.52
N ALA A 248 14.67 -12.68 -12.73
CA ALA A 248 13.33 -13.13 -13.12
C ALA A 248 12.35 -11.95 -13.14
N ARG A 249 11.38 -12.00 -14.06
CA ARG A 249 10.29 -11.02 -14.10
C ARG A 249 9.48 -11.12 -12.81
N VAL A 250 9.09 -9.97 -12.28
CA VAL A 250 8.24 -9.89 -11.09
C VAL A 250 6.79 -10.01 -11.54
N GLY A 251 6.04 -10.91 -10.92
CA GLY A 251 4.60 -11.07 -11.13
C GLY A 251 3.79 -10.20 -10.20
N ALA A 252 2.51 -10.01 -10.54
CA ALA A 252 1.55 -9.58 -9.53
C ALA A 252 1.39 -10.67 -8.47
N GLN A 253 1.03 -10.28 -7.26
CA GLN A 253 0.72 -11.18 -6.15
C GLN A 253 -0.68 -10.90 -5.63
N ILE A 254 -1.36 -11.94 -5.15
CA ILE A 254 -2.58 -11.78 -4.35
C ILE A 254 -2.15 -11.31 -2.97
N ALA A 255 -2.51 -10.08 -2.61
CA ALA A 255 -2.25 -9.51 -1.29
C ALA A 255 -3.31 -9.93 -0.27
N VAL A 256 -4.55 -10.15 -0.75
CA VAL A 256 -5.71 -10.49 0.09
C VAL A 256 -6.52 -11.59 -0.57
N VAL A 257 -6.91 -12.57 0.24
CA VAL A 257 -7.93 -13.56 -0.09
C VAL A 257 -9.24 -13.18 0.63
N SER A 258 -10.36 -13.18 -0.07
CA SER A 258 -11.70 -13.11 0.53
C SER A 258 -12.43 -14.44 0.35
N VAL A 259 -13.53 -14.60 1.07
CA VAL A 259 -14.39 -15.79 1.04
C VAL A 259 -15.76 -15.37 0.55
N SER A 260 -16.18 -15.98 -0.57
CA SER A 260 -17.56 -15.93 -1.00
C SER A 260 -18.34 -17.00 -0.23
N ALA A 261 -19.35 -16.57 0.51
CA ALA A 261 -20.22 -17.46 1.26
C ALA A 261 -21.68 -16.97 1.24
N GLY A 262 -22.21 -16.77 0.04
CA GLY A 262 -23.60 -16.36 -0.19
C GLY A 262 -24.61 -17.50 0.04
N ARG A 263 -25.42 -17.33 1.07
CA ARG A 263 -26.70 -18.05 1.26
C ARG A 263 -27.81 -17.30 0.49
N PHE A 264 -29.07 -17.64 0.69
CA PHE A 264 -30.18 -17.01 -0.02
C PHE A 264 -30.36 -15.55 0.42
N ILE A 265 -30.31 -14.60 -0.53
CA ILE A 265 -30.66 -13.18 -0.32
C ILE A 265 -32.11 -13.00 -0.75
N VAL A 266 -32.97 -12.57 0.17
CA VAL A 266 -34.43 -12.74 0.04
C VAL A 266 -35.11 -11.75 -0.92
N ASP A 267 -34.54 -10.56 -1.09
CA ASP A 267 -35.18 -9.39 -1.72
C ASP A 267 -34.81 -9.23 -3.21
N THR A 268 -33.85 -10.00 -3.71
CA THR A 268 -33.37 -9.89 -5.11
C THR A 268 -33.45 -11.21 -5.90
N LEU A 269 -34.18 -12.21 -5.42
CA LEU A 269 -34.27 -13.56 -6.05
C LEU A 269 -32.89 -14.18 -6.35
N LYS A 270 -31.86 -13.83 -5.57
CA LYS A 270 -30.49 -14.30 -5.80
C LYS A 270 -30.33 -15.71 -5.23
N PRO A 271 -30.03 -16.73 -6.07
CA PRO A 271 -29.86 -18.09 -5.58
C PRO A 271 -28.59 -18.19 -4.73
N PRO A 272 -28.47 -19.17 -3.82
CA PRO A 272 -27.24 -19.40 -3.07
C PRO A 272 -26.02 -19.56 -3.99
N VAL A 273 -24.87 -19.04 -3.57
CA VAL A 273 -23.59 -19.22 -4.28
C VAL A 273 -22.89 -20.50 -3.81
N ARG A 274 -21.94 -20.98 -4.60
CA ARG A 274 -21.01 -22.04 -4.21
C ARG A 274 -19.90 -21.41 -3.36
N PRO A 275 -19.76 -21.79 -2.08
CA PRO A 275 -18.74 -21.20 -1.23
C PRO A 275 -17.33 -21.43 -1.77
N ARG A 276 -16.50 -20.40 -1.78
CA ARG A 276 -15.10 -20.48 -2.25
C ARG A 276 -14.27 -19.28 -1.79
N CYS A 277 -12.96 -19.46 -1.76
CA CYS A 277 -12.01 -18.37 -1.62
C CYS A 277 -11.69 -17.74 -2.98
N PHE A 278 -11.34 -16.46 -3.01
CA PHE A 278 -10.92 -15.74 -4.21
C PHE A 278 -9.96 -14.60 -3.85
N GLY A 279 -9.18 -14.11 -4.82
CA GLY A 279 -8.33 -12.93 -4.60
C GLY A 279 -9.19 -11.67 -4.53
N ALA A 280 -9.11 -10.91 -3.44
CA ALA A 280 -9.82 -9.62 -3.32
C ALA A 280 -8.95 -8.44 -3.75
N ILE A 281 -7.64 -8.53 -3.50
CA ILE A 281 -6.67 -7.48 -3.85
C ILE A 281 -5.45 -8.14 -4.47
N SER A 282 -5.02 -7.63 -5.62
CA SER A 282 -3.73 -7.96 -6.23
C SER A 282 -2.82 -6.74 -6.33
N ALA A 283 -1.51 -6.96 -6.23
CA ALA A 283 -0.50 -5.91 -6.27
C ALA A 283 0.69 -6.33 -7.13
N TYR A 284 1.23 -5.41 -7.92
CA TYR A 284 2.44 -5.59 -8.73
C TYR A 284 3.48 -4.53 -8.37
N ASP A 285 4.65 -4.98 -7.89
CA ASP A 285 5.78 -4.08 -7.63
C ASP A 285 6.62 -3.88 -8.90
N GLY A 286 6.44 -2.73 -9.55
CA GLY A 286 7.15 -2.34 -10.76
C GLY A 286 8.56 -1.78 -10.52
N ASP A 287 8.96 -1.57 -9.26
CA ASP A 287 10.22 -0.92 -8.91
C ASP A 287 11.46 -1.61 -9.48
N PRO A 288 11.58 -2.95 -9.43
CA PRO A 288 12.77 -3.62 -9.96
C PRO A 288 12.98 -3.34 -11.45
N ALA A 289 11.91 -3.13 -12.21
CA ALA A 289 11.93 -2.78 -13.63
C ALA A 289 11.86 -1.26 -13.89
N ARG A 290 11.88 -0.43 -12.83
CA ARG A 290 11.71 1.04 -12.88
C ARG A 290 10.43 1.50 -13.58
N VAL A 291 9.35 0.74 -13.44
CA VAL A 291 8.01 1.10 -13.93
C VAL A 291 7.04 1.28 -12.76
N GLY A 292 5.87 1.87 -13.05
CA GLY A 292 4.84 2.13 -12.05
C GLY A 292 4.29 0.86 -11.40
N ARG A 293 4.02 0.95 -10.10
CA ARG A 293 3.32 -0.06 -9.32
C ARG A 293 1.83 -0.10 -9.66
N VAL A 294 1.21 -1.26 -9.44
CA VAL A 294 -0.23 -1.44 -9.70
C VAL A 294 -0.90 -2.11 -8.52
N VAL A 295 -2.08 -1.61 -8.12
CA VAL A 295 -3.01 -2.32 -7.23
C VAL A 295 -4.33 -2.50 -7.98
N CYS A 296 -4.89 -3.70 -7.93
CA CYS A 296 -6.26 -3.95 -8.34
C CYS A 296 -7.09 -4.41 -7.15
N ASP A 297 -8.37 -4.03 -7.17
CA ASP A 297 -9.37 -4.45 -6.20
C ASP A 297 -10.54 -5.15 -6.93
N ALA A 298 -11.12 -6.14 -6.27
CA ALA A 298 -12.25 -6.92 -6.75
C ALA A 298 -13.50 -6.08 -7.01
N THR A 299 -13.77 -5.03 -6.22
CA THR A 299 -14.97 -4.18 -6.39
C THR A 299 -14.75 -2.72 -5.98
N TRP A 300 -15.44 -1.79 -6.65
CA TRP A 300 -15.52 -0.39 -6.18
C TRP A 300 -16.45 -0.23 -4.97
N HIS A 301 -17.25 -1.26 -4.62
CA HIS A 301 -18.05 -1.26 -3.40
C HIS A 301 -17.22 -1.10 -2.12
N HIS A 302 -15.92 -1.41 -2.18
CA HIS A 302 -15.00 -1.11 -1.09
C HIS A 302 -14.73 0.38 -0.88
N PHE A 303 -15.26 1.29 -1.71
CA PHE A 303 -14.89 2.71 -1.71
C PHE A 303 -16.07 3.69 -1.77
N VAL A 304 -17.26 3.23 -2.19
CA VAL A 304 -18.42 4.12 -2.38
C VAL A 304 -19.17 4.39 -1.08
N ASN A 305 -19.87 5.52 -1.03
CA ASN A 305 -20.51 6.01 0.17
C ASN A 305 -21.56 5.04 0.73
N ILE A 306 -22.31 4.31 -0.11
CA ILE A 306 -23.35 3.40 0.37
C ILE A 306 -22.79 2.33 1.32
N ASN A 307 -21.62 1.77 1.01
CA ASN A 307 -20.97 0.77 1.86
C ASN A 307 -20.21 1.41 3.04
N LEU A 308 -19.63 2.60 2.85
CA LEU A 308 -18.83 3.24 3.89
C LEU A 308 -19.64 3.94 4.96
N ASN A 309 -20.69 4.68 4.58
CA ASN A 309 -21.47 5.53 5.47
C ASN A 309 -23.00 5.41 5.27
N GLY A 310 -23.46 4.41 4.51
CA GLY A 310 -24.88 4.12 4.32
C GLY A 310 -25.62 5.08 3.39
N SER A 311 -24.94 6.07 2.81
CA SER A 311 -25.59 7.08 1.96
C SER A 311 -26.33 6.41 0.80
N GLY A 312 -27.59 6.81 0.59
CA GLY A 312 -28.42 6.25 -0.48
C GLY A 312 -29.01 4.86 -0.22
N ALA A 313 -28.68 4.19 0.89
CA ALA A 313 -29.22 2.86 1.21
C ALA A 313 -30.68 2.88 1.73
N GLY A 314 -31.16 4.04 2.20
CA GLY A 314 -32.50 4.20 2.76
C GLY A 314 -32.61 3.74 4.22
N ILE A 315 -33.78 3.22 4.58
CA ILE A 315 -34.11 2.79 5.94
C ILE A 315 -33.83 1.29 6.10
N ASP A 316 -33.19 0.92 7.19
CA ASP A 316 -33.03 -0.46 7.64
C ASP A 316 -34.37 -1.01 8.15
N PRO A 317 -34.87 -2.13 7.61
CA PRO A 317 -36.19 -2.66 7.97
C PRO A 317 -36.24 -3.28 9.38
N GLY A 318 -35.11 -3.72 9.93
CA GLY A 318 -35.02 -4.30 11.27
C GLY A 318 -35.03 -3.25 12.37
N THR A 319 -34.39 -2.10 12.13
CA THR A 319 -34.32 -1.01 13.12
C THR A 319 -35.31 0.13 12.87
N GLY A 320 -35.79 0.29 11.64
CA GLY A 320 -36.61 1.45 11.23
C GLY A 320 -35.82 2.76 11.12
N LEU A 321 -34.48 2.71 11.19
CA LEU A 321 -33.58 3.86 11.13
C LEU A 321 -32.80 3.90 9.80
N PRO A 322 -32.27 5.07 9.38
CA PRO A 322 -31.37 5.12 8.23
C PRO A 322 -30.17 4.20 8.42
N ARG A 323 -29.79 3.49 7.36
CA ARG A 323 -28.53 2.74 7.34
C ARG A 323 -27.34 3.69 7.40
N THR A 324 -26.30 3.28 8.12
CA THR A 324 -25.15 4.12 8.45
C THR A 324 -23.83 3.57 7.93
N GLY A 325 -23.84 2.47 7.18
CA GLY A 325 -22.62 1.78 6.76
C GLY A 325 -21.78 1.41 7.97
N LEU A 326 -20.47 1.53 7.83
CA LEU A 326 -19.48 1.20 8.86
C LEU A 326 -19.35 2.28 9.95
N TYR A 327 -20.45 2.97 10.25
CA TYR A 327 -20.60 3.85 11.40
C TYR A 327 -21.62 3.23 12.36
N ALA A 328 -21.22 3.03 13.61
CA ALA A 328 -22.10 2.60 14.70
C ALA A 328 -22.42 3.78 15.60
N ALA A 329 -23.71 4.10 15.75
CA ALA A 329 -24.18 5.25 16.56
C ALA A 329 -23.48 6.58 16.20
N GLY A 330 -23.20 6.80 14.90
CA GLY A 330 -22.53 8.01 14.39
C GLY A 330 -21.01 8.05 14.59
N THR A 331 -20.40 6.97 15.09
CA THR A 331 -18.95 6.84 15.26
C THR A 331 -18.39 5.80 14.29
N PRO A 332 -17.24 6.04 13.63
CA PRO A 332 -16.63 5.01 12.77
C PRO A 332 -16.31 3.73 13.55
N THR A 333 -16.57 2.56 12.95
CA THR A 333 -16.21 1.28 13.57
C THR A 333 -14.69 1.05 13.55
N PRO A 334 -14.12 0.19 14.43
CA PRO A 334 -12.72 -0.20 14.36
C PRO A 334 -12.28 -0.74 12.99
N GLU A 335 -13.18 -1.45 12.31
CA GLU A 335 -12.95 -2.03 10.98
C GLU A 335 -12.86 -0.94 9.91
N TYR A 336 -13.69 0.10 10.00
CA TYR A 336 -13.61 1.27 9.13
C TYR A 336 -12.24 1.97 9.27
N MET A 337 -11.65 2.00 10.46
CA MET A 337 -10.31 2.56 10.67
C MET A 337 -9.23 1.77 9.94
N LYS A 338 -9.33 0.43 9.93
CA LYS A 338 -8.44 -0.43 9.14
C LYS A 338 -8.63 -0.20 7.63
N ILE A 339 -9.87 -0.04 7.17
CA ILE A 339 -10.18 0.25 5.77
C ILE A 339 -9.59 1.61 5.35
N ARG A 340 -9.66 2.62 6.21
CA ARG A 340 -8.98 3.90 5.99
C ARG A 340 -7.47 3.77 5.87
N ALA A 341 -6.85 2.91 6.68
CA ALA A 341 -5.44 2.62 6.55
C ALA A 341 -5.11 1.96 5.20
N TYR A 342 -5.95 1.04 4.70
CA TYR A 342 -5.77 0.46 3.37
C TYR A 342 -5.74 1.52 2.26
N TYR A 343 -6.64 2.49 2.30
CA TYR A 343 -6.66 3.59 1.33
C TYR A 343 -5.36 4.40 1.35
N LEU A 344 -4.94 4.84 2.53
CA LEU A 344 -3.77 5.69 2.68
C LEU A 344 -2.47 4.94 2.41
N ASN A 345 -2.39 3.67 2.79
CA ASN A 345 -1.26 2.80 2.46
C ASN A 345 -1.18 2.55 0.96
N THR A 346 -2.30 2.39 0.27
CA THR A 346 -2.32 2.24 -1.20
C THR A 346 -1.85 3.51 -1.89
N VAL A 347 -2.31 4.69 -1.45
CA VAL A 347 -1.81 5.99 -1.95
C VAL A 347 -0.30 6.12 -1.77
N ARG A 348 0.23 5.73 -0.60
CA ARG A 348 1.68 5.77 -0.32
C ARG A 348 2.45 4.76 -1.16
N TRP A 349 1.95 3.53 -1.26
CA TRP A 349 2.65 2.43 -1.93
C TRP A 349 2.74 2.63 -3.44
N LEU A 350 1.71 3.22 -4.07
CA LEU A 350 1.69 3.53 -5.50
C LEU A 350 2.57 4.72 -5.91
N ALA A 351 3.12 5.48 -4.95
CA ALA A 351 3.94 6.64 -5.24
C ALA A 351 5.18 6.28 -6.10
N PRO A 352 5.54 7.07 -7.12
CA PRO A 352 6.74 6.86 -7.92
C PRO A 352 8.00 6.84 -7.04
N ILE A 353 9.02 6.11 -7.47
CA ILE A 353 10.28 5.97 -6.73
C ILE A 353 10.88 7.32 -6.28
N GLY A 354 10.90 8.32 -7.16
CA GLY A 354 11.44 9.65 -6.84
C GLY A 354 10.60 10.49 -5.88
N ARG A 355 9.40 10.02 -5.50
CA ARG A 355 8.46 10.68 -4.59
C ARG A 355 8.37 10.01 -3.23
N ARG A 356 8.91 8.79 -3.06
CA ARG A 356 8.77 8.01 -1.83
C ARG A 356 9.77 8.36 -0.73
N THR A 357 10.91 8.97 -1.02
CA THR A 357 11.98 9.24 -0.02
C THR A 357 11.53 10.06 1.18
N CYS A 358 10.53 10.93 1.01
CA CYS A 358 9.96 11.71 2.11
C CYS A 358 9.41 10.83 3.24
N TRP A 359 8.78 9.71 2.90
CA TRP A 359 8.08 8.89 3.88
C TRP A 359 9.04 8.16 4.85
N PRO A 360 10.08 7.47 4.38
CA PRO A 360 11.11 6.94 5.28
C PRO A 360 11.80 8.00 6.13
N PHE A 361 12.01 9.20 5.58
CA PHE A 361 12.54 10.33 6.35
C PHE A 361 11.59 10.72 7.48
N VAL A 362 10.30 10.89 7.21
CA VAL A 362 9.28 11.22 8.22
C VAL A 362 9.27 10.17 9.33
N ILE A 363 9.26 8.88 8.98
CA ILE A 363 9.27 7.78 9.95
C ILE A 363 10.52 7.79 10.81
N ALA A 364 11.70 7.89 10.20
CA ALA A 364 12.96 7.94 10.94
C ALA A 364 13.06 9.19 11.83
N THR A 365 12.50 10.31 11.37
CA THR A 365 12.45 11.56 12.15
C THR A 365 11.48 11.44 13.32
N LEU A 366 10.31 10.82 13.15
CA LEU A 366 9.39 10.54 14.24
C LEU A 366 10.02 9.58 15.26
N ALA A 367 10.69 8.52 14.81
CA ALA A 367 11.43 7.63 15.70
C ALA A 367 12.56 8.37 16.46
N ARG A 368 13.23 9.33 15.82
CA ARG A 368 14.25 10.17 16.47
C ARG A 368 13.68 11.03 17.60
N PHE A 369 12.48 11.58 17.41
CA PHE A 369 11.84 12.48 18.37
C PHE A 369 10.80 11.79 19.26
N ASP A 370 10.75 10.46 19.25
CA ASP A 370 10.03 9.69 20.25
C ASP A 370 10.76 9.78 21.61
N PHE A 371 9.99 9.74 22.70
CA PHE A 371 10.52 9.96 24.05
C PHE A 371 11.57 8.92 24.43
N GLU A 372 11.38 7.65 24.04
CA GLU A 372 12.32 6.56 24.36
C GLU A 372 13.68 6.80 23.69
N MET A 373 13.66 7.29 22.45
CA MET A 373 14.88 7.63 21.71
C MET A 373 15.58 8.86 22.29
N GLN A 374 14.83 9.84 22.81
CA GLN A 374 15.40 11.01 23.48
C GLN A 374 16.09 10.64 24.79
N GLU A 375 15.51 9.73 25.57
CA GLU A 375 16.11 9.25 26.84
C GLU A 375 17.35 8.39 26.61
N PHE A 376 17.40 7.64 25.50
CA PHE A 376 18.51 6.73 25.18
C PHE A 376 19.88 7.41 25.08
N ARG A 377 19.95 8.74 24.89
CA ARG A 377 21.18 9.55 24.72
C ARG A 377 22.15 8.94 23.71
N LEU A 378 21.97 9.31 22.44
CA LEU A 378 22.71 8.71 21.32
C LEU A 378 24.23 8.77 21.52
N PRO A 379 24.94 7.64 21.34
CA PRO A 379 26.37 7.55 21.61
C PRO A 379 27.19 8.38 20.62
N LEU A 380 28.18 9.10 21.14
CA LEU A 380 29.20 9.80 20.34
C LEU A 380 30.45 8.91 20.16
N PRO A 381 31.22 9.04 19.06
CA PRO A 381 31.07 9.99 17.94
C PRO A 381 30.10 9.51 16.84
N HIS A 382 29.76 10.42 15.91
CA HIS A 382 29.03 10.12 14.68
C HIS A 382 29.98 10.14 13.46
N PRO A 383 29.82 9.25 12.46
CA PRO A 383 28.94 8.08 12.46
C PRO A 383 29.39 7.03 13.48
N CYS A 384 28.44 6.31 14.07
CA CYS A 384 28.74 5.33 15.12
C CYS A 384 29.19 3.99 14.52
N PRO A 385 29.98 3.18 15.25
CA PRO A 385 30.25 1.79 14.89
C PRO A 385 28.99 0.91 14.84
N TRP A 386 29.13 -0.31 14.30
CA TRP A 386 28.06 -1.32 14.15
C TRP A 386 27.19 -1.50 15.42
N ASP A 387 27.79 -1.79 16.57
CA ASP A 387 27.06 -2.15 17.80
C ASP A 387 26.13 -1.01 18.28
N PRO A 388 26.59 0.25 18.40
CA PRO A 388 25.71 1.39 18.61
C PRO A 388 24.58 1.54 17.58
N LEU A 389 24.88 1.44 16.28
CA LEU A 389 23.88 1.58 15.22
C LEU A 389 22.80 0.51 15.31
N LEU A 390 23.19 -0.74 15.63
CA LEU A 390 22.26 -1.83 15.85
C LEU A 390 21.31 -1.55 17.02
N ARG A 391 21.81 -1.00 18.13
CA ARG A 391 20.98 -0.64 19.29
C ARG A 391 19.99 0.48 18.97
N ILE A 392 20.45 1.53 18.27
CA ILE A 392 19.58 2.62 17.81
C ILE A 392 18.51 2.05 16.87
N GLY A 393 18.91 1.18 15.95
CA GLY A 393 18.02 0.51 15.00
C GLY A 393 16.97 -0.38 15.67
N LEU A 394 17.34 -1.10 16.74
CA LEU A 394 16.43 -1.92 17.51
C LEU A 394 15.37 -1.08 18.23
N LEU A 395 15.79 0.00 18.89
CA LEU A 395 14.84 0.91 19.54
C LEU A 395 13.94 1.62 18.52
N ALA A 396 14.52 2.06 17.39
CA ALA A 396 13.75 2.64 16.30
C ALA A 396 12.75 1.64 15.71
N GLU A 397 13.14 0.37 15.54
CA GLU A 397 12.24 -0.71 15.12
C GLU A 397 11.04 -0.85 16.05
N GLU A 398 11.27 -0.86 17.37
CA GLU A 398 10.20 -0.96 18.37
C GLU A 398 9.22 0.21 18.26
N ILE A 399 9.73 1.44 18.18
CA ILE A 399 8.92 2.65 18.01
C ILE A 399 8.09 2.59 16.72
N VAL A 400 8.70 2.22 15.59
CA VAL A 400 7.96 2.20 14.31
C VAL A 400 6.97 1.03 14.24
N ASN A 401 7.28 -0.13 14.80
CA ASN A 401 6.35 -1.26 14.82
C ASN A 401 5.15 -0.96 15.74
N ARG A 402 5.35 -0.22 16.84
CA ARG A 402 4.24 0.24 17.71
C ARG A 402 3.27 1.14 16.95
N GLN A 403 3.80 2.11 16.19
CA GLN A 403 2.98 3.13 15.54
C GLN A 403 2.35 2.68 14.21
N TRP A 404 3.05 1.84 13.44
CA TRP A 404 2.59 1.44 12.11
C TRP A 404 2.31 -0.05 11.98
N GLY A 405 2.72 -0.87 12.94
CA GLY A 405 2.48 -2.32 12.94
C GLY A 405 3.69 -3.14 12.50
N PRO A 406 3.64 -4.48 12.68
CA PRO A 406 4.76 -5.37 12.38
C PRO A 406 5.22 -5.32 10.91
N GLY A 407 6.52 -5.56 10.71
CA GLY A 407 7.17 -5.55 9.39
C GLY A 407 7.51 -4.16 8.87
N MET A 408 7.22 -3.09 9.62
CA MET A 408 7.46 -1.72 9.21
C MET A 408 8.95 -1.43 8.96
N LEU A 409 9.84 -1.99 9.80
CA LEU A 409 11.30 -1.88 9.63
C LEU A 409 11.72 -2.28 8.21
N ALA A 410 11.23 -3.42 7.73
CA ALA A 410 11.67 -3.93 6.46
C ALA A 410 11.21 -2.99 5.33
N ASP A 411 9.98 -2.48 5.39
CA ASP A 411 9.44 -1.63 4.32
C ASP A 411 10.11 -0.27 4.26
N VAL A 412 10.31 0.35 5.44
CA VAL A 412 10.96 1.65 5.51
C VAL A 412 12.40 1.55 4.99
N VAL A 413 13.13 0.48 5.33
CA VAL A 413 14.49 0.22 4.83
C VAL A 413 14.48 -0.07 3.33
N ASP A 414 13.53 -0.84 2.82
CA ASP A 414 13.44 -1.12 1.39
C ASP A 414 13.15 0.15 0.59
N ASP A 415 12.28 1.04 1.08
CA ASP A 415 12.06 2.35 0.47
C ASP A 415 13.29 3.26 0.59
N MET A 416 14.04 3.24 1.71
CA MET A 416 15.32 3.97 1.82
C MET A 416 16.33 3.51 0.77
N LEU A 417 16.52 2.20 0.62
CA LEU A 417 17.48 1.61 -0.32
C LEU A 417 17.06 1.84 -1.77
N THR A 418 15.76 1.68 -2.05
CA THR A 418 15.23 1.84 -3.41
C THR A 418 15.27 3.30 -3.84
N THR A 419 14.96 4.25 -2.95
CA THR A 419 14.82 5.66 -3.33
C THR A 419 16.11 6.48 -3.22
N SER A 420 17.08 6.05 -2.41
CA SER A 420 18.40 6.70 -2.34
C SER A 420 19.34 6.26 -3.46
N GLU A 421 19.08 5.10 -4.08
CA GLU A 421 19.98 4.41 -5.03
C GLU A 421 21.42 4.19 -4.50
N ALA A 422 21.66 4.38 -3.20
CA ALA A 422 22.99 4.37 -2.61
C ALA A 422 23.63 2.98 -2.64
N SER A 423 22.81 1.93 -2.52
CA SER A 423 23.28 0.55 -2.44
C SER A 423 22.32 -0.44 -3.12
N PRO A 424 22.28 -0.48 -4.48
CA PRO A 424 21.37 -1.36 -5.21
C PRO A 424 21.56 -2.85 -4.90
N ALA A 425 22.81 -3.28 -4.70
CA ALA A 425 23.13 -4.66 -4.34
C ALA A 425 22.59 -5.06 -2.96
N LEU A 426 22.73 -4.17 -1.96
CA LEU A 426 22.18 -4.38 -0.62
C LEU A 426 20.64 -4.42 -0.66
N GLY A 427 20.02 -3.52 -1.43
CA GLY A 427 18.58 -3.54 -1.68
C GLY A 427 18.09 -4.83 -2.32
N GLN A 428 18.78 -5.30 -3.37
CA GLN A 428 18.43 -6.55 -4.05
C GLN A 428 18.58 -7.76 -3.11
N MET A 429 19.64 -7.81 -2.31
CA MET A 429 19.88 -8.88 -1.33
C MET A 429 18.77 -8.94 -0.27
N LEU A 430 18.40 -7.79 0.31
CA LEU A 430 17.37 -7.73 1.35
C LEU A 430 15.96 -8.01 0.80
N LYS A 431 15.63 -7.50 -0.40
CA LYS A 431 14.33 -7.76 -1.05
C LYS A 431 14.19 -9.19 -1.55
N GLY A 432 15.25 -9.79 -2.07
CA GLY A 432 15.22 -11.16 -2.61
C GLY A 432 14.82 -12.24 -1.60
N GLN A 433 14.86 -11.91 -0.31
CA GLN A 433 14.50 -12.81 0.80
C GLN A 433 13.04 -12.64 1.25
N ARG A 434 12.25 -11.77 0.60
CA ARG A 434 10.82 -11.52 0.88
C ARG A 434 9.85 -12.31 0.01
N ALA A 435 10.34 -13.23 -0.82
CA ALA A 435 9.53 -13.78 -1.90
C ALA A 435 8.24 -14.46 -1.39
N PRO A 436 7.06 -14.14 -1.95
CA PRO A 436 5.90 -14.99 -1.80
C PRO A 436 6.26 -16.35 -2.40
N GLN A 437 6.00 -17.42 -1.64
CA GLN A 437 6.25 -18.79 -2.08
C GLN A 437 5.46 -19.03 -3.37
N SER A 438 6.13 -19.03 -4.52
CA SER A 438 5.55 -19.63 -5.72
C SER A 438 5.54 -21.15 -5.52
N ALA A 439 4.51 -21.82 -6.05
CA ALA A 439 4.35 -23.27 -5.92
C ALA A 439 5.55 -24.09 -6.48
N GLU A 440 6.43 -23.48 -7.28
CA GLU A 440 7.64 -24.09 -7.83
C GLU A 440 8.92 -23.78 -7.01
N GLN A 441 8.86 -22.89 -6.01
CA GLN A 441 9.97 -22.53 -5.12
C GLN A 441 9.87 -23.22 -3.74
N ASP A 442 9.36 -24.44 -3.71
CA ASP A 442 9.37 -25.29 -2.50
C ASP A 442 10.79 -25.76 -2.11
N LYS A 443 11.80 -25.40 -2.91
CA LYS A 443 13.19 -25.37 -2.46
C LYS A 443 13.38 -24.10 -1.63
N ARG A 444 13.10 -24.18 -0.32
CA ARG A 444 13.58 -23.21 0.67
C ARG A 444 15.02 -22.85 0.29
N SER A 445 15.25 -21.63 -0.18
CA SER A 445 16.61 -21.10 -0.23
C SER A 445 17.15 -21.25 1.18
N ASP A 446 18.30 -21.91 1.34
CA ASP A 446 18.90 -22.10 2.66
C ASP A 446 18.82 -20.79 3.45
N PRO A 447 18.39 -20.82 4.73
CA PRO A 447 18.24 -19.61 5.53
C PRO A 447 19.54 -18.81 5.44
N SER A 448 19.43 -17.53 5.10
CA SER A 448 20.61 -16.69 4.94
C SER A 448 21.46 -16.77 6.22
N LEU A 449 22.75 -17.05 6.07
CA LEU A 449 23.69 -16.96 7.18
C LEU A 449 23.95 -15.51 7.61
N LEU A 450 23.44 -14.54 6.85
CA LEU A 450 23.54 -13.12 7.17
C LEU A 450 22.43 -12.73 8.16
N PRO A 451 22.73 -11.86 9.14
CA PRO A 451 21.73 -11.38 10.08
C PRO A 451 20.87 -10.29 9.43
N LEU A 452 19.97 -10.68 8.52
CA LEU A 452 19.23 -9.75 7.64
C LEU A 452 18.42 -8.70 8.41
N GLN A 453 17.87 -9.06 9.58
CA GLN A 453 17.18 -8.12 10.45
C GLN A 453 18.14 -7.11 11.08
N ASP A 454 19.31 -7.55 11.52
CA ASP A 454 20.32 -6.64 12.08
C ASP A 454 20.88 -5.69 11.02
N LEU A 455 21.03 -6.15 9.77
CA LEU A 455 21.37 -5.26 8.64
C LEU A 455 20.32 -4.16 8.45
N ARG A 456 19.03 -4.50 8.51
CA ARG A 456 17.95 -3.52 8.42
C ARG A 456 17.94 -2.55 9.60
N ARG A 457 18.14 -3.06 10.82
CA ARG A 457 18.28 -2.23 12.02
C ARG A 457 19.44 -1.26 11.90
N VAL A 458 20.60 -1.70 11.43
CA VAL A 458 21.76 -0.82 11.23
C VAL A 458 21.46 0.26 10.19
N ILE A 459 20.73 -0.05 9.11
CA ILE A 459 20.30 0.98 8.14
C ILE A 459 19.37 2.01 8.77
N LEU A 460 18.29 1.57 9.43
CA LEU A 460 17.35 2.48 10.09
C LEU A 460 18.05 3.29 11.20
N GLY A 461 18.84 2.62 12.04
CA GLY A 461 19.60 3.21 13.13
C GLY A 461 20.61 4.24 12.64
N SER A 462 21.30 3.99 11.52
CA SER A 462 22.19 4.95 10.89
C SER A 462 21.45 6.19 10.39
N VAL A 463 20.29 6.03 9.74
CA VAL A 463 19.48 7.18 9.31
C VAL A 463 18.98 7.99 10.51
N VAL A 464 18.48 7.35 11.56
CA VAL A 464 18.06 8.01 12.81
C VAL A 464 19.24 8.76 13.45
N ASN A 465 20.43 8.16 13.47
CA ASN A 465 21.65 8.74 14.00
C ASN A 465 22.11 9.96 13.19
N THR A 466 22.03 9.89 11.85
CA THR A 466 22.32 11.03 10.97
C THR A 466 21.32 12.16 11.18
N ILE A 467 20.02 11.85 11.29
CA ILE A 467 18.98 12.84 11.62
C ILE A 467 19.28 13.50 12.96
N ALA A 468 19.67 12.72 13.98
CA ALA A 468 20.03 13.25 15.29
C ALA A 468 21.19 14.25 15.27
N HIS A 469 22.17 13.98 14.42
CA HIS A 469 23.34 14.83 14.28
C HIS A 469 23.04 16.14 13.53
N LYS A 470 22.08 16.11 12.60
CA LYS A 470 21.83 17.23 11.66
C LYS A 470 20.61 18.07 12.01
N LEU A 471 19.60 17.50 12.67
CA LEU A 471 18.38 18.21 13.02
C LEU A 471 18.44 18.72 14.47
N PRO A 472 17.99 19.96 14.74
CA PRO A 472 17.97 20.51 16.09
C PRO A 472 16.87 19.87 16.94
N GLU A 473 17.10 19.83 18.26
CA GLU A 473 16.08 19.48 19.27
C GLU A 473 15.21 20.68 19.68
N ASP A 474 15.45 21.83 19.07
CA ASP A 474 14.64 23.04 19.23
C ASP A 474 13.51 23.03 18.19
N ASP A 475 12.27 23.16 18.68
CA ASP A 475 11.05 23.03 17.88
C ASP A 475 10.89 24.15 16.84
N GLU A 476 11.17 25.40 17.21
CA GLU A 476 11.13 26.53 16.29
C GLU A 476 12.17 26.39 15.15
N LYS A 477 13.41 26.00 15.48
CA LYS A 477 14.45 25.77 14.49
C LYS A 477 14.12 24.58 13.59
N LEU A 478 13.59 23.48 14.14
CA LEU A 478 13.16 22.33 13.33
C LEU A 478 12.07 22.74 12.34
N ALA A 479 11.05 23.45 12.81
CA ALA A 479 9.97 23.94 11.96
C ALA A 479 10.50 24.85 10.84
N ALA A 480 11.44 25.74 11.16
CA ALA A 480 12.07 26.64 10.17
C ALA A 480 12.86 25.88 9.09
N ILE A 481 13.56 24.80 9.46
CA ILE A 481 14.32 23.95 8.53
C ILE A 481 13.36 23.18 7.62
N LEU A 482 12.37 22.48 8.19
CA LEU A 482 11.42 21.68 7.42
C LEU A 482 10.61 22.55 6.44
N LYS A 483 10.22 23.76 6.84
CA LYS A 483 9.52 24.72 5.98
C LYS A 483 10.29 25.08 4.71
N ARG A 484 11.61 25.17 4.79
CA ARG A 484 12.45 25.68 3.69
C ARG A 484 12.85 24.60 2.70
N SER A 485 13.03 23.36 3.16
CA SER A 485 13.73 22.36 2.36
C SER A 485 13.38 20.90 2.68
N SER A 486 12.17 20.57 3.15
CA SER A 486 11.76 19.21 3.54
C SER A 486 12.15 18.14 2.52
N ASP A 487 11.84 18.35 1.23
CA ASP A 487 12.09 17.35 0.18
C ASP A 487 13.58 17.13 -0.06
N LYS A 488 14.34 18.22 -0.18
CA LYS A 488 15.81 18.17 -0.38
C LYS A 488 16.49 17.51 0.83
N LEU A 489 16.11 17.94 2.02
CA LEU A 489 16.63 17.44 3.29
C LEU A 489 16.33 15.95 3.47
N SER A 490 15.11 15.51 3.13
CA SER A 490 14.73 14.09 3.20
C SER A 490 15.65 13.21 2.36
N ARG A 491 15.98 13.65 1.13
CA ARG A 491 16.87 12.92 0.22
C ARG A 491 18.30 12.91 0.73
N GLU A 492 18.81 14.07 1.16
CA GLU A 492 20.18 14.21 1.66
C GLU A 492 20.42 13.35 2.90
N LEU A 493 19.53 13.41 3.90
CA LEU A 493 19.72 12.69 5.16
C LEU A 493 19.51 11.18 5.02
N VAL A 494 18.56 10.74 4.20
CA VAL A 494 18.39 9.30 3.90
C VAL A 494 19.61 8.78 3.13
N LEU A 495 20.10 9.50 2.13
CA LEU A 495 21.29 9.12 1.37
C LEU A 495 22.54 9.04 2.26
N GLU A 496 22.80 10.07 3.08
CA GLU A 496 23.94 10.10 4.00
C GLU A 496 23.84 8.98 5.04
N GLY A 497 22.66 8.75 5.63
CA GLY A 497 22.44 7.67 6.59
C GLY A 497 22.60 6.27 5.99
N VAL A 498 22.07 6.01 4.79
CA VAL A 498 22.25 4.73 4.09
C VAL A 498 23.72 4.51 3.71
N GLY A 499 24.41 5.56 3.24
CA GLY A 499 25.84 5.49 2.93
C GLY A 499 26.69 5.13 4.16
N ALA A 500 26.42 5.77 5.30
CA ALA A 500 27.09 5.43 6.56
C ALA A 500 26.77 4.01 7.05
N ALA A 501 25.53 3.55 6.86
CA ALA A 501 25.14 2.17 7.19
C ALA A 501 25.91 1.16 6.35
N GLN A 502 26.06 1.42 5.05
CA GLN A 502 26.80 0.54 4.15
C GLN A 502 28.26 0.38 4.60
N GLN A 503 28.92 1.47 4.95
CA GLN A 503 30.28 1.40 5.47
C GLN A 503 30.37 0.52 6.74
N ALA A 504 29.45 0.73 7.70
CA ALA A 504 29.42 -0.06 8.94
C ALA A 504 29.12 -1.55 8.69
N ILE A 505 28.23 -1.85 7.72
CA ILE A 505 27.91 -3.21 7.29
C ILE A 505 29.15 -3.88 6.68
N ASP A 506 29.84 -3.19 5.77
CA ASP A 506 31.03 -3.74 5.10
C ASP A 506 32.14 -4.04 6.11
N GLU A 507 32.40 -3.14 7.05
CA GLU A 507 33.37 -3.33 8.13
C GLU A 507 33.01 -4.54 9.01
N TYR A 508 31.74 -4.66 9.42
CA TYR A 508 31.25 -5.78 10.21
C TYR A 508 31.41 -7.12 9.47
N LEU A 509 31.01 -7.19 8.20
CA LEU A 509 31.09 -8.42 7.41
C LEU A 509 32.55 -8.86 7.20
N GLN A 510 33.46 -7.92 6.94
CA GLN A 510 34.90 -8.22 6.83
C GLN A 510 35.47 -8.77 8.14
N GLN A 511 35.09 -8.19 9.28
CA GLN A 511 35.50 -8.68 10.59
C GLN A 511 34.93 -10.08 10.89
N ALA A 512 33.65 -10.30 10.61
CA ALA A 512 32.98 -11.59 10.79
C ALA A 512 33.61 -12.68 9.94
N LEU A 513 33.93 -12.39 8.66
CA LEU A 513 34.64 -13.31 7.78
C LEU A 513 36.03 -13.69 8.33
N LYS A 514 36.79 -12.70 8.81
CA LYS A 514 38.12 -12.93 9.40
C LYS A 514 38.04 -13.82 10.65
N GLN A 515 37.07 -13.55 11.54
CA GLN A 515 36.85 -14.34 12.75
C GLN A 515 36.41 -15.77 12.43
N THR A 516 35.48 -15.93 11.49
CA THR A 516 35.00 -17.25 11.04
C THR A 516 36.13 -18.08 10.42
N ALA A 517 36.96 -17.45 9.57
CA ALA A 517 38.13 -18.12 8.99
C ALA A 517 39.15 -18.53 10.06
N ALA A 518 39.37 -17.70 11.09
CA ALA A 518 40.25 -18.04 12.20
C ALA A 518 39.71 -19.22 13.03
N LEU A 519 38.41 -19.24 13.31
CA LEU A 519 37.74 -20.33 14.02
C LEU A 519 37.80 -21.64 13.23
N ALA A 520 37.53 -21.60 11.92
CA ALA A 520 37.64 -22.77 11.05
C ALA A 520 39.06 -23.37 11.08
N LYS A 521 40.10 -22.53 11.01
CA LYS A 521 41.50 -22.96 11.15
C LYS A 521 41.78 -23.58 12.53
N ALA A 522 41.23 -23.01 13.61
CA ALA A 522 41.41 -23.52 14.97
C ALA A 522 40.76 -24.91 15.16
N ILE A 523 39.59 -25.14 14.54
CA ILE A 523 38.91 -26.44 14.54
C ILE A 523 39.73 -27.49 13.75
N GLN A 524 40.27 -27.11 12.60
CA GLN A 524 41.08 -28.02 11.78
C GLN A 524 42.38 -28.44 12.45
N LYS A 525 43.03 -27.55 13.22
CA LYS A 525 44.28 -27.86 13.95
C LYS A 525 44.11 -28.80 15.16
N LYS A 526 42.87 -29.09 15.57
CA LYS A 526 42.55 -30.02 16.66
C LYS A 526 42.15 -31.42 16.18
N LYS A 527 42.21 -31.68 14.87
CA LYS A 527 42.29 -33.01 14.27
C LYS A 527 43.74 -33.31 13.97
#